data_AF-A0A8J7G622-F1
#
_entry.id   AF-A0A8J7G622-F1
#
_cell.length_a   1.000
_cell.length_b   1.000
_cell.length_c   1.000
_cell.angle_alpha   90.00
_cell.angle_beta   90.00
_cell.angle_gamma   90.00
#
_symmetry.space_group_name_H-M   'P 1'
#
loop_
_entity.id
_entity.type
_entity.pdbx_description
1 polymer ?
#
loop_
_entity_poly.entity_id
_entity_poly.type
_entity_poly.pdbx_seq_one_letter_code
_entity_poly.pdbx_strand_id
1 'polypeptide(L)'
;MSHHPDSIAPHGGMLISRICSPEQKAHFLDQANHLPRVTLDERALSDLQLIAIGGFSPLTGFMAKADYDSVVNTMHLANGLPWSIPITLPVASDLAASFSLGSNIRLDDPSGQFVGVLHLSEKYPYDKLHEALHVYRTNEENHPGVNVLYNQGEINLAGEVWLLERHPHPYFPTYQIDPVESRALFRDKGWKTIVGFQTRNPIHRAHEYIIKCALETVDGLFLHPLVGATKSDDIPADVRMRCYEILLERYFPHERVILAINPAAMRYAGPREAIFHALVRKNYGCTHFIVGRDHAGVGDYYGTYDAQYIFDEFESGELGIQPMKFEHAFYCKRTGQMATTKTSPSEPEERVHLSGTKVREMLRRGELPPPEFSRPEVAAELARAMQITVGV
;
A
#
# COMPACT_ATOMS: atom_id res chain seq x y z
N MET A 1 5.15 -26.49 -18.23
CA MET A 1 4.32 -25.29 -18.03
C MET A 1 3.45 -25.57 -16.81
N SER A 2 3.76 -24.98 -15.64
CA SER A 2 2.87 -25.13 -14.49
C SER A 2 1.59 -24.37 -14.79
N HIS A 3 0.47 -25.09 -14.88
CA HIS A 3 -0.85 -24.47 -14.95
C HIS A 3 -1.13 -23.86 -13.58
N HIS A 4 -0.69 -22.63 -13.33
CA HIS A 4 -1.20 -21.88 -12.19
C HIS A 4 -2.71 -21.68 -12.42
N PRO A 5 -3.57 -22.03 -11.44
CA PRO A 5 -5.00 -21.82 -11.56
C PRO A 5 -5.38 -20.33 -11.60
N ASP A 6 -4.43 -19.46 -11.26
CA ASP A 6 -4.57 -18.01 -11.23
C ASP A 6 -4.01 -17.35 -12.50
N SER A 7 -4.55 -16.18 -12.82
CA SER A 7 -4.12 -15.31 -13.91
C SER A 7 -2.65 -14.87 -13.83
N ILE A 8 -2.06 -14.87 -12.62
CA ILE A 8 -0.68 -14.49 -12.36
C ILE A 8 -0.16 -15.21 -11.11
N ALA A 9 1.09 -15.70 -11.16
CA ALA A 9 1.73 -16.29 -10.00
C ALA A 9 2.03 -15.22 -8.93
N PRO A 10 1.93 -15.55 -7.63
CA PRO A 10 2.45 -14.70 -6.56
C PRO A 10 3.91 -14.33 -6.80
N HIS A 11 4.37 -13.22 -6.24
CA HIS A 11 5.78 -12.85 -6.30
C HIS A 11 6.63 -13.90 -5.55
N GLY A 12 7.66 -14.44 -6.21
CA GLY A 12 8.40 -15.63 -5.75
C GLY A 12 7.72 -16.98 -6.04
N GLY A 13 6.60 -17.01 -6.77
CA GLY A 13 5.94 -18.22 -7.26
C GLY A 13 4.97 -18.90 -6.29
N MET A 14 5.07 -18.59 -4.99
CA MET A 14 4.21 -19.14 -3.94
C MET A 14 3.66 -18.03 -3.05
N LEU A 15 2.37 -18.10 -2.74
CA LEU A 15 1.74 -17.21 -1.78
C LEU A 15 2.08 -17.71 -0.37
N ILE A 16 2.78 -16.89 0.41
CA ILE A 16 3.14 -17.22 1.78
C ILE A 16 1.90 -17.12 2.68
N SER A 17 1.78 -18.04 3.63
CA SER A 17 0.86 -17.91 4.75
C SER A 17 1.63 -18.10 6.05
N ARG A 18 1.53 -17.10 6.93
CA ARG A 18 2.07 -17.16 8.29
C ARG A 18 1.00 -16.88 9.34
N ILE A 19 -0.23 -17.30 9.06
CA ILE A 19 -1.27 -17.38 10.08
C ILE A 19 -1.11 -18.74 10.79
N CYS A 20 -1.14 -18.76 12.12
CA CYS A 20 -1.03 -19.99 12.89
C CYS A 20 -2.16 -20.97 12.58
N SER A 21 -1.83 -22.26 12.56
CA SER A 21 -2.84 -23.31 12.76
C SER A 21 -3.41 -23.25 14.19
N PRO A 22 -4.57 -23.86 14.46
CA PRO A 22 -5.10 -23.95 15.82
C PRO A 22 -4.10 -24.54 16.83
N GLU A 23 -3.32 -25.54 16.43
CA GLU A 23 -2.31 -26.19 17.26
C GLU A 23 -1.11 -25.26 17.53
N GLN A 24 -0.62 -24.56 16.51
CA GLN A 24 0.45 -23.57 16.66
C GLN A 24 0.02 -22.42 17.57
N LYS A 25 -1.20 -21.92 17.39
CA LYS A 25 -1.78 -20.86 18.24
C LYS A 25 -1.85 -21.32 19.70
N ALA A 26 -2.37 -22.52 19.95
CA ALA A 26 -2.45 -23.07 21.30
C ALA A 26 -1.06 -23.23 21.93
N HIS A 27 -0.09 -23.71 21.17
CA HIS A 27 1.30 -23.85 21.62
C HIS A 27 1.93 -22.51 22.03
N PHE A 28 1.77 -21.47 21.20
CA PHE A 28 2.31 -20.15 21.52
C PHE A 28 1.58 -19.48 22.69
N LEU A 29 0.28 -19.68 22.82
CA LEU A 29 -0.50 -19.16 23.96
C LEU A 29 -0.07 -19.78 25.30
N ASP A 30 0.26 -21.07 25.32
CA ASP A 30 0.78 -21.75 26.52
C ASP A 30 2.12 -21.14 27.00
N GLN A 31 2.96 -20.72 26.06
CA GLN A 31 4.25 -20.10 26.35
C GLN A 31 4.17 -18.59 26.62
N ALA A 32 3.01 -17.94 26.39
CA ALA A 32 2.88 -16.49 26.25
C ALA A 32 3.41 -15.66 27.42
N ASN A 33 3.35 -16.20 28.64
CA ASN A 33 3.82 -15.52 29.86
C ASN A 33 5.34 -15.63 30.09
N HIS A 34 6.00 -16.54 29.37
CA HIS A 34 7.42 -16.84 29.50
C HIS A 34 8.27 -16.30 28.35
N LEU A 35 7.63 -15.92 27.24
CA LEU A 35 8.34 -15.36 26.09
C LEU A 35 8.80 -13.92 26.37
N PRO A 36 10.01 -13.53 25.96
CA PRO A 36 10.38 -12.13 25.84
C PRO A 36 9.41 -11.41 24.89
N ARG A 37 9.20 -10.12 25.09
CA ARG A 37 8.16 -9.35 24.37
C ARG A 37 8.72 -8.14 23.63
N VAL A 38 8.09 -7.83 22.49
CA VAL A 38 8.25 -6.59 21.74
C VAL A 38 6.85 -6.04 21.47
N THR A 39 6.62 -4.77 21.80
CA THR A 39 5.40 -4.05 21.40
C THR A 39 5.62 -3.48 20.01
N LEU A 40 4.74 -3.84 19.07
CA LEU A 40 4.73 -3.34 17.71
C LEU A 40 4.09 -1.96 17.66
N ASP A 41 4.64 -1.08 16.84
CA ASP A 41 3.91 0.11 16.40
C ASP A 41 2.88 -0.26 15.30
N GLU A 42 2.08 0.71 14.88
CA GLU A 42 1.06 0.49 13.84
C GLU A 42 1.64 0.01 12.50
N ARG A 43 2.85 0.45 12.15
CA ARG A 43 3.53 0.08 10.90
C ARG A 43 4.01 -1.37 10.96
N ALA A 44 4.69 -1.76 12.04
CA ALA A 44 5.19 -3.11 12.23
C ALA A 44 4.04 -4.11 12.41
N LEU A 45 2.92 -3.72 13.02
CA LEU A 45 1.71 -4.53 13.06
C LEU A 45 1.12 -4.75 11.66
N SER A 46 1.02 -3.68 10.86
CA SER A 46 0.59 -3.76 9.46
C SER A 46 1.50 -4.69 8.64
N ASP A 47 2.81 -4.60 8.84
CA ASP A 47 3.79 -5.43 8.15
C ASP A 47 3.70 -6.90 8.56
N LEU A 48 3.59 -7.19 9.86
CA LEU A 48 3.34 -8.54 10.37
C LEU A 48 2.10 -9.16 9.71
N GLN A 49 1.01 -8.40 9.65
CA GLN A 49 -0.23 -8.85 9.02
C GLN A 49 -0.03 -9.12 7.53
N LEU A 50 0.65 -8.23 6.79
CA LEU A 50 0.89 -8.37 5.36
C LEU A 50 1.83 -9.52 5.00
N ILE A 51 2.82 -9.81 5.85
CA ILE A 51 3.62 -11.03 5.77
C ILE A 51 2.70 -12.25 5.97
N ALA A 52 1.88 -12.23 7.03
CA ALA A 52 1.07 -13.38 7.41
C ALA A 52 -0.01 -13.78 6.40
N ILE A 53 -0.65 -12.80 5.75
CA ILE A 53 -1.67 -13.07 4.72
C ILE A 53 -1.06 -13.30 3.32
N GLY A 54 0.26 -13.19 3.17
CA GLY A 54 0.95 -13.36 1.90
C GLY A 54 0.97 -12.12 1.00
N GLY A 55 0.48 -10.97 1.49
CA GLY A 55 0.56 -9.70 0.78
C GLY A 55 1.99 -9.29 0.48
N PHE A 56 2.94 -9.69 1.34
CA PHE A 56 4.38 -9.49 1.18
C PHE A 56 5.16 -10.73 0.71
N SER A 57 4.50 -11.71 0.08
CA SER A 57 5.23 -12.84 -0.53
C SER A 57 6.35 -12.33 -1.45
N PRO A 58 7.57 -12.91 -1.37
CA PRO A 58 7.93 -14.18 -0.72
C PRO A 58 8.34 -14.06 0.75
N LEU A 59 8.23 -12.89 1.38
CA LEU A 59 8.68 -12.73 2.76
C LEU A 59 7.93 -13.65 3.72
N THR A 60 8.68 -14.31 4.59
CA THR A 60 8.18 -15.17 5.66
C THR A 60 8.30 -14.54 7.04
N GLY A 61 8.88 -13.35 7.12
CA GLY A 61 9.18 -12.64 8.34
C GLY A 61 9.91 -11.33 8.08
N PHE A 62 10.42 -10.72 9.14
CA PHE A 62 11.22 -9.50 9.05
C PHE A 62 12.61 -9.82 8.48
N MET A 63 13.08 -8.95 7.59
CA MET A 63 14.27 -9.20 6.76
C MET A 63 15.53 -9.44 7.59
N ALA A 64 16.27 -10.48 7.21
CA ALA A 64 17.65 -10.68 7.62
C ALA A 64 18.56 -9.62 6.97
N LYS A 65 19.79 -9.47 7.49
CA LYS A 65 20.70 -8.41 7.05
C LYS A 65 20.99 -8.47 5.55
N ALA A 66 21.15 -9.68 5.00
CA ALA A 66 21.42 -9.88 3.58
C ALA A 66 20.30 -9.34 2.68
N ASP A 67 19.03 -9.64 3.01
CA ASP A 67 17.88 -9.11 2.27
C ASP A 67 17.77 -7.60 2.45
N TYR A 68 17.93 -7.11 3.68
CA TYR A 68 17.90 -5.67 3.99
C TYR A 68 18.96 -4.90 3.16
N ASP A 69 20.22 -5.31 3.22
CA ASP A 69 21.31 -4.66 2.50
C ASP A 69 21.06 -4.67 0.98
N SER A 70 20.62 -5.81 0.45
CA SER A 70 20.33 -5.96 -0.99
C SER A 70 19.16 -5.08 -1.42
N VAL A 71 18.08 -5.02 -0.65
CA VAL A 71 16.90 -4.19 -0.95
C VAL A 71 17.25 -2.71 -0.92
N VAL A 72 17.99 -2.25 0.09
CA VAL A 72 18.43 -0.85 0.18
C VAL A 72 19.29 -0.49 -1.02
N ASN A 73 20.24 -1.33 -1.40
CA ASN A 73 21.22 -0.99 -2.44
C ASN A 73 20.72 -1.21 -3.88
N THR A 74 19.94 -2.27 -4.12
CA THR A 74 19.69 -2.78 -5.47
C THR A 74 18.21 -2.99 -5.80
N MET A 75 17.30 -2.81 -4.85
CA MET A 75 15.88 -3.15 -4.99
C MET A 75 15.61 -4.62 -5.32
N HIS A 76 16.45 -5.52 -4.76
CA HIS A 76 16.28 -6.96 -4.85
C HIS A 76 16.47 -7.60 -3.47
N LEU A 77 15.73 -8.66 -3.17
CA LEU A 77 16.07 -9.60 -2.10
C LEU A 77 17.41 -10.28 -2.41
N ALA A 78 18.05 -10.88 -1.41
CA ALA A 78 19.33 -11.56 -1.56
C ALA A 78 19.27 -12.76 -2.52
N ASN A 79 18.09 -13.31 -2.76
CA ASN A 79 17.85 -14.36 -3.75
C ASN A 79 17.62 -13.84 -5.18
N GLY A 80 17.73 -12.53 -5.41
CA GLY A 80 17.58 -11.88 -6.71
C GLY A 80 16.14 -11.52 -7.10
N LEU A 81 15.14 -11.78 -6.25
CA LEU A 81 13.77 -11.35 -6.55
C LEU A 81 13.59 -9.84 -6.34
N PRO A 82 12.94 -9.11 -7.26
CA PRO A 82 12.67 -7.68 -7.11
C PRO A 82 11.94 -7.34 -5.82
N TRP A 83 12.46 -6.40 -5.04
CA TRP A 83 11.83 -5.88 -3.84
C TRP A 83 12.43 -4.54 -3.43
N SER A 84 11.62 -3.49 -3.34
CA SER A 84 12.14 -2.11 -3.29
C SER A 84 12.12 -1.42 -1.93
N ILE A 85 11.42 -1.95 -0.91
CA ILE A 85 11.25 -1.30 0.40
C ILE A 85 11.62 -2.28 1.54
N PRO A 86 12.55 -1.93 2.45
CA PRO A 86 12.88 -2.80 3.57
C PRO A 86 11.68 -3.05 4.50
N ILE A 87 11.49 -4.30 4.93
CA ILE A 87 10.48 -4.71 5.92
C ILE A 87 11.21 -5.28 7.14
N THR A 88 11.43 -4.45 8.15
CA THR A 88 12.27 -4.74 9.32
C THR A 88 11.53 -4.48 10.63
N LEU A 89 12.05 -5.04 11.73
CA LEU A 89 11.57 -4.79 13.09
C LEU A 89 12.70 -4.18 13.93
N PRO A 90 12.89 -2.85 13.91
CA PRO A 90 13.92 -2.18 14.69
C PRO A 90 13.49 -2.04 16.15
N VAL A 91 14.41 -2.33 17.07
CA VAL A 91 14.23 -2.14 18.52
C VAL A 91 15.46 -1.45 19.12
N ALA A 92 15.30 -0.89 20.32
CA ALA A 92 16.41 -0.31 21.06
C ALA A 92 17.50 -1.34 21.36
N SER A 93 18.76 -0.90 21.35
CA SER A 93 19.93 -1.76 21.51
C SER A 93 19.94 -2.58 22.81
N ASP A 94 19.48 -2.00 23.91
CA ASP A 94 19.36 -2.66 25.22
C ASP A 94 18.29 -3.76 25.21
N LEU A 95 17.15 -3.51 24.58
CA LEU A 95 16.10 -4.51 24.40
C LEU A 95 16.59 -5.67 23.52
N ALA A 96 17.25 -5.37 22.40
CA ALA A 96 17.83 -6.40 21.53
C ALA A 96 18.89 -7.25 22.24
N ALA A 97 19.68 -6.67 23.14
CA ALA A 97 20.71 -7.38 23.92
C ALA A 97 20.09 -8.42 24.88
N SER A 98 18.86 -8.20 25.34
CA SER A 98 18.14 -9.13 26.22
C SER A 98 17.64 -10.40 25.54
N PHE A 99 17.59 -10.45 24.20
CA PHE A 99 17.06 -11.58 23.44
C PHE A 99 18.17 -12.52 22.97
N SER A 100 17.90 -13.83 22.99
CA SER A 100 18.83 -14.85 22.49
C SER A 100 18.43 -15.30 21.08
N LEU A 101 19.41 -15.51 20.19
CA LEU A 101 19.16 -16.08 18.86
C LEU A 101 18.55 -17.49 18.99
N GLY A 102 17.65 -17.84 18.08
CA GLY A 102 16.87 -19.08 18.09
C GLY A 102 15.70 -19.10 19.08
N SER A 103 15.44 -18.00 19.79
CA SER A 103 14.30 -17.89 20.71
C SER A 103 13.05 -17.35 20.01
N ASN A 104 11.89 -17.69 20.56
CA ASN A 104 10.63 -17.08 20.17
C ASN A 104 10.42 -15.79 20.97
N ILE A 105 9.99 -14.74 20.29
CA ILE A 105 9.64 -13.44 20.85
C ILE A 105 8.16 -13.23 20.64
N ARG A 106 7.45 -12.91 21.72
CA ARG A 106 6.06 -12.48 21.67
C ARG A 106 5.96 -11.06 21.11
N LEU A 107 5.10 -10.88 20.12
CA LEU A 107 4.77 -9.60 19.52
C LEU A 107 3.40 -9.15 20.04
N ASP A 108 3.39 -8.02 20.75
CA ASP A 108 2.18 -7.38 21.23
C ASP A 108 1.79 -6.23 20.29
N ASP A 109 0.49 -6.01 20.08
CA ASP A 109 0.00 -4.82 19.38
C ASP A 109 0.09 -3.56 20.28
N PRO A 110 -0.22 -2.36 19.75
CA PRO A 110 -0.20 -1.12 20.54
C PRO A 110 -1.13 -1.12 21.77
N SER A 111 -2.14 -2.00 21.81
CA SER A 111 -3.05 -2.16 22.96
C SER A 111 -2.52 -3.15 24.01
N GLY A 112 -1.41 -3.83 23.73
CA GLY A 112 -0.80 -4.85 24.59
C GLY A 112 -1.35 -6.27 24.35
N GLN A 113 -2.15 -6.47 23.30
CA GLN A 113 -2.66 -7.80 22.95
C GLN A 113 -1.57 -8.62 22.27
N PHE A 114 -1.43 -9.89 22.68
CA PHE A 114 -0.55 -10.85 22.00
C PHE A 114 -1.11 -11.17 20.61
N VAL A 115 -0.41 -10.75 19.56
CA VAL A 115 -0.90 -10.88 18.17
C VAL A 115 -0.04 -11.79 17.32
N GLY A 116 1.24 -11.98 17.64
CA GLY A 116 2.12 -12.81 16.82
C GLY A 116 3.42 -13.17 17.48
N VAL A 117 4.19 -14.05 16.85
CA VAL A 117 5.49 -14.52 17.33
C VAL A 117 6.53 -14.25 16.27
N LEU A 118 7.72 -13.82 16.67
CA LEU A 118 8.94 -13.80 15.86
C LEU A 118 9.87 -14.91 16.35
N HIS A 119 10.29 -15.82 15.48
CA HIS A 119 11.41 -16.71 15.75
C HIS A 119 12.70 -16.02 15.35
N LEU A 120 13.47 -15.55 16.33
CA LEU A 120 14.61 -14.67 16.11
C LEU A 120 15.80 -15.43 15.51
N SER A 121 16.14 -15.17 14.26
CA SER A 121 17.30 -15.78 13.58
C SER A 121 18.53 -14.87 13.55
N GLU A 122 18.33 -13.55 13.51
CA GLU A 122 19.44 -12.58 13.41
C GLU A 122 19.09 -11.26 14.12
N LYS A 123 20.12 -10.58 14.63
CA LYS A 123 20.05 -9.22 15.15
C LYS A 123 21.19 -8.41 14.54
N TYR A 124 20.91 -7.26 13.94
CA TYR A 124 21.95 -6.48 13.27
C TYR A 124 21.71 -4.96 13.36
N PRO A 125 22.78 -4.15 13.49
CA PRO A 125 22.69 -2.71 13.31
C PRO A 125 22.58 -2.35 11.82
N TYR A 126 22.07 -1.17 11.53
CA TYR A 126 21.89 -0.69 10.17
C TYR A 126 22.18 0.82 10.06
N ASP A 127 22.62 1.25 8.88
CA ASP A 127 22.89 2.66 8.61
C ASP A 127 21.62 3.37 8.14
N LYS A 128 20.99 4.09 9.06
CA LYS A 128 19.78 4.87 8.81
C LYS A 128 19.98 5.97 7.77
N LEU A 129 21.16 6.61 7.72
CA LEU A 129 21.44 7.65 6.73
C LEU A 129 21.56 7.03 5.32
N HIS A 130 22.23 5.88 5.24
CA HIS A 130 22.33 5.13 3.99
C HIS A 130 20.96 4.70 3.48
N GLU A 131 20.10 4.16 4.35
CA GLU A 131 18.72 3.82 4.00
C GLU A 131 17.91 5.06 3.61
N ALA A 132 18.02 6.17 4.33
CA ALA A 132 17.33 7.42 4.01
C ALA A 132 17.62 7.87 2.56
N LEU A 133 18.91 7.95 2.22
CA LEU A 133 19.36 8.39 0.89
C LEU A 133 18.98 7.41 -0.22
N HIS A 134 19.08 6.10 0.00
CA HIS A 134 18.83 5.11 -1.06
C HIS A 134 17.35 4.79 -1.23
N VAL A 135 16.57 4.78 -0.14
CA VAL A 135 15.14 4.42 -0.17
C VAL A 135 14.25 5.64 -0.43
N TYR A 136 14.54 6.77 0.23
CA TYR A 136 13.69 7.96 0.19
C TYR A 136 14.29 9.11 -0.65
N ARG A 137 15.51 8.94 -1.19
CA ARG A 137 16.21 9.94 -2.02
C ARG A 137 16.48 11.27 -1.32
N THR A 138 16.37 11.30 0.01
CA THR A 138 16.62 12.47 0.85
C THR A 138 16.99 12.02 2.26
N ASN A 139 17.71 12.87 2.98
CA ASN A 139 18.02 12.70 4.40
C ASN A 139 17.29 13.73 5.28
N GLU A 140 16.34 14.49 4.72
CA GLU A 140 15.58 15.51 5.43
C GLU A 140 14.55 14.91 6.38
N GLU A 141 14.59 15.28 7.65
CA GLU A 141 13.65 14.82 8.68
C GLU A 141 12.20 15.25 8.43
N ASN A 142 11.97 16.25 7.58
CA ASN A 142 10.63 16.65 7.15
C ASN A 142 9.98 15.62 6.22
N HIS A 143 10.77 14.75 5.57
CA HIS A 143 10.23 13.65 4.81
C HIS A 143 9.64 12.61 5.78
N PRO A 144 8.32 12.29 5.73
CA PRO A 144 7.65 11.44 6.72
C PRO A 144 8.29 10.06 6.89
N GLY A 145 8.73 9.45 5.78
CA GLY A 145 9.42 8.17 5.81
C GLY A 145 10.79 8.23 6.50
N VAL A 146 11.54 9.32 6.29
CA VAL A 146 12.87 9.54 6.90
C VAL A 146 12.70 9.86 8.39
N ASN A 147 11.70 10.66 8.74
CA ASN A 147 11.36 10.95 10.12
C ASN A 147 11.11 9.66 10.93
N VAL A 148 10.29 8.75 10.39
CA VAL A 148 10.04 7.46 11.05
C VAL A 148 11.34 6.65 11.15
N LEU A 149 12.10 6.54 10.07
CA LEU A 149 13.38 5.82 10.04
C LEU A 149 14.38 6.31 11.11
N TYR A 150 14.53 7.62 11.26
CA TYR A 150 15.47 8.18 12.25
C TYR A 150 15.00 7.93 13.69
N ASN A 151 13.69 7.93 13.93
CA ASN A 151 13.09 7.68 15.24
C ASN A 151 12.95 6.18 15.61
N GLN A 152 13.30 5.25 14.72
CA GLN A 152 13.31 3.81 15.02
C GLN A 152 14.45 3.40 15.98
N GLY A 153 14.40 2.18 16.50
CA GLY A 153 15.53 1.60 17.26
C GLY A 153 16.79 1.37 16.39
N GLU A 154 17.91 1.02 17.02
CA GLU A 154 19.19 0.86 16.30
C GLU A 154 19.44 -0.56 15.79
N ILE A 155 18.75 -1.56 16.33
CA ILE A 155 18.97 -2.97 16.02
C ILE A 155 17.72 -3.58 15.38
N ASN A 156 17.85 -4.08 14.16
CA ASN A 156 16.81 -4.86 13.52
C ASN A 156 16.80 -6.29 14.09
N LEU A 157 15.61 -6.77 14.43
CA LEU A 157 15.31 -8.16 14.72
C LEU A 157 14.78 -8.83 13.46
N ALA A 158 15.37 -9.96 13.09
CA ALA A 158 15.03 -10.68 11.88
C ALA A 158 14.68 -12.13 12.15
N GLY A 159 13.85 -12.70 11.29
CA GLY A 159 13.44 -14.08 11.35
C GLY A 159 11.98 -14.29 10.99
N GLU A 160 11.57 -15.55 10.97
CA GLU A 160 10.22 -15.95 10.59
C GLU A 160 9.19 -15.45 11.60
N VAL A 161 8.03 -15.04 11.11
CA VAL A 161 6.93 -14.60 11.95
C VAL A 161 5.71 -15.49 11.81
N TRP A 162 4.84 -15.43 12.82
CA TRP A 162 3.50 -15.99 12.77
C TRP A 162 2.51 -15.00 13.37
N LEU A 163 1.40 -14.75 12.69
CA LEU A 163 0.23 -14.09 13.25
C LEU A 163 -0.63 -15.15 13.94
N LEU A 164 -1.03 -14.92 15.20
CA LEU A 164 -1.83 -15.89 15.94
C LEU A 164 -3.21 -16.09 15.33
N GLU A 165 -3.83 -14.99 14.91
CA GLU A 165 -5.16 -15.00 14.32
C GLU A 165 -5.37 -13.75 13.47
N ARG A 166 -6.10 -13.90 12.37
CA ARG A 166 -6.54 -12.79 11.52
C ARG A 166 -7.94 -12.35 11.95
N HIS A 167 -8.01 -11.25 12.69
CA HIS A 167 -9.30 -10.69 13.11
C HIS A 167 -9.93 -9.83 12.00
N PRO A 168 -11.28 -9.75 11.96
CA PRO A 168 -11.99 -8.80 11.11
C PRO A 168 -11.59 -7.36 11.40
N HIS A 169 -11.49 -6.53 10.36
CA HIS A 169 -11.17 -5.12 10.48
C HIS A 169 -12.30 -4.43 11.26
N PRO A 170 -11.99 -3.65 12.31
CA PRO A 170 -13.01 -3.14 13.24
C PRO A 170 -14.06 -2.24 12.57
N TYR A 171 -13.68 -1.52 11.51
CA TYR A 171 -14.56 -0.57 10.81
C TYR A 171 -15.04 -1.04 9.44
N PHE A 172 -14.33 -1.97 8.80
CA PHE A 172 -14.53 -2.32 7.38
C PHE A 172 -14.42 -3.84 7.14
N PRO A 173 -15.08 -4.69 7.93
CA PRO A 173 -14.87 -6.14 7.86
C PRO A 173 -15.26 -6.71 6.50
N THR A 174 -16.27 -6.15 5.83
CA THR A 174 -16.73 -6.60 4.50
C THR A 174 -15.78 -6.25 3.36
N TYR A 175 -14.89 -5.27 3.57
CA TYR A 175 -13.90 -4.84 2.57
C TYR A 175 -12.52 -5.45 2.83
N GLN A 176 -12.35 -6.16 3.94
CA GLN A 176 -11.11 -6.89 4.22
C GLN A 176 -11.11 -8.16 3.37
N ILE A 177 -10.34 -8.11 2.29
CA ILE A 177 -10.16 -9.22 1.36
C ILE A 177 -8.66 -9.51 1.35
N ASP A 178 -8.25 -10.67 1.83
CA ASP A 178 -6.86 -11.11 1.84
C ASP A 178 -6.45 -11.70 0.46
N PRO A 179 -5.15 -11.83 0.14
CA PRO A 179 -4.68 -12.26 -1.19
C PRO A 179 -5.26 -13.58 -1.70
N VAL A 180 -5.50 -14.55 -0.82
CA VAL A 180 -6.12 -15.84 -1.19
C VAL A 180 -7.56 -15.67 -1.65
N GLU A 181 -8.29 -14.74 -1.01
CA GLU A 181 -9.70 -14.45 -1.29
C GLU A 181 -9.84 -13.63 -2.57
N SER A 182 -9.01 -12.60 -2.78
CA SER A 182 -9.05 -11.81 -4.02
C SER A 182 -8.77 -12.68 -5.25
N ARG A 183 -7.80 -13.59 -5.16
CA ARG A 183 -7.52 -14.57 -6.21
C ARG A 183 -8.71 -15.48 -6.48
N ALA A 184 -9.38 -15.97 -5.44
CA ALA A 184 -10.61 -16.76 -5.59
C ALA A 184 -11.73 -15.96 -6.27
N LEU A 185 -11.99 -14.74 -5.81
CA LEU A 185 -12.98 -13.85 -6.42
C LEU A 185 -12.71 -13.59 -7.90
N PHE A 186 -11.45 -13.39 -8.30
CA PHE A 186 -11.09 -13.19 -9.70
C PHE A 186 -11.37 -14.44 -10.54
N ARG A 187 -11.06 -15.64 -10.02
CA ARG A 187 -11.38 -16.91 -10.68
C ARG A 187 -12.89 -17.13 -10.82
N ASP A 188 -13.64 -16.88 -9.74
CA ASP A 188 -15.10 -17.05 -9.72
C ASP A 188 -15.79 -16.10 -10.72
N LYS A 189 -15.23 -14.90 -10.91
CA LYS A 189 -15.67 -13.96 -11.95
C LYS A 189 -15.13 -14.27 -13.35
N GLY A 190 -14.25 -15.25 -13.50
CA GLY A 190 -13.60 -15.60 -14.77
C GLY A 190 -12.65 -14.52 -15.31
N TRP A 191 -12.17 -13.61 -14.47
CA TRP A 191 -11.27 -12.53 -14.87
C TRP A 191 -9.86 -13.06 -15.11
N LYS A 192 -9.32 -12.81 -16.31
CA LYS A 192 -7.95 -13.19 -16.71
C LYS A 192 -6.98 -12.02 -16.59
N THR A 193 -7.48 -10.81 -16.71
CA THR A 193 -6.70 -9.58 -16.61
C THR A 193 -7.34 -8.66 -15.59
N ILE A 194 -6.56 -8.30 -14.59
CA ILE A 194 -7.00 -7.50 -13.44
C ILE A 194 -6.02 -6.35 -13.26
N VAL A 195 -6.54 -5.14 -13.14
CA VAL A 195 -5.74 -3.95 -12.84
C VAL A 195 -5.94 -3.52 -11.38
N GLY A 196 -4.85 -3.35 -10.65
CA GLY A 196 -4.87 -2.79 -9.30
C GLY A 196 -4.80 -1.27 -9.33
N PHE A 197 -5.61 -0.59 -8.49
CA PHE A 197 -5.52 0.85 -8.26
C PHE A 197 -5.30 1.15 -6.78
N GLN A 198 -4.11 1.69 -6.46
CA GLN A 198 -3.77 2.22 -5.14
C GLN A 198 -4.32 3.64 -5.00
N THR A 199 -4.94 3.93 -3.85
CA THR A 199 -5.23 5.32 -3.47
C THR A 199 -5.25 5.50 -1.96
N ARG A 200 -4.93 6.70 -1.49
CA ARG A 200 -5.19 7.17 -0.12
C ARG A 200 -6.14 8.37 -0.08
N ASN A 201 -6.58 8.83 -1.25
CA ASN A 201 -7.39 10.03 -1.44
C ASN A 201 -8.75 9.65 -2.04
N PRO A 202 -9.80 10.50 -1.87
CA PRO A 202 -11.01 10.35 -2.66
C PRO A 202 -10.73 10.35 -4.17
N ILE A 203 -11.50 9.56 -4.91
CA ILE A 203 -11.40 9.48 -6.37
C ILE A 203 -12.20 10.65 -6.97
N HIS A 204 -11.51 11.50 -7.72
CA HIS A 204 -12.11 12.59 -8.49
C HIS A 204 -12.08 12.25 -9.99
N ARG A 205 -12.55 13.15 -10.87
CA ARG A 205 -12.78 12.87 -12.30
C ARG A 205 -11.52 12.41 -13.06
N ALA A 206 -10.35 12.88 -12.65
CA ALA A 206 -9.06 12.44 -13.21
C ALA A 206 -8.75 10.97 -12.87
N HIS A 207 -8.92 10.60 -11.61
CA HIS A 207 -8.79 9.21 -11.17
C HIS A 207 -9.85 8.31 -11.82
N GLU A 208 -11.10 8.77 -11.91
CA GLU A 208 -12.18 8.05 -12.61
C GLU A 208 -11.80 7.77 -14.07
N TYR A 209 -11.27 8.78 -14.78
CA TYR A 209 -10.85 8.65 -16.18
C TYR A 209 -9.75 7.60 -16.37
N ILE A 210 -8.66 7.66 -15.60
CA ILE A 210 -7.55 6.70 -15.77
C ILE A 210 -7.98 5.27 -15.43
N ILE A 211 -8.84 5.09 -14.41
CA ILE A 211 -9.38 3.79 -14.04
C ILE A 211 -10.25 3.24 -15.19
N LYS A 212 -11.11 4.08 -15.78
CA LYS A 212 -11.96 3.67 -16.91
C LYS A 212 -11.13 3.34 -18.15
N CYS A 213 -10.12 4.14 -18.48
CA CYS A 213 -9.20 3.83 -19.57
C CYS A 213 -8.46 2.50 -19.36
N ALA A 214 -8.05 2.18 -18.13
CA ALA A 214 -7.44 0.89 -17.82
C ALA A 214 -8.43 -0.26 -18.02
N LEU A 215 -9.67 -0.11 -17.51
CA LEU A 215 -10.75 -1.09 -17.63
C LEU A 215 -11.13 -1.44 -19.07
N GLU A 216 -10.92 -0.55 -20.05
CA GLU A 216 -11.14 -0.89 -21.47
C GLU A 216 -10.20 -1.99 -21.99
N THR A 217 -9.09 -2.24 -21.29
CA THR A 217 -8.04 -3.19 -21.71
C THR A 217 -7.93 -4.42 -20.83
N VAL A 218 -8.71 -4.51 -19.74
CA VAL A 218 -8.67 -5.62 -18.78
C VAL A 218 -10.07 -6.07 -18.35
N ASP A 219 -10.18 -7.25 -17.77
CA ASP A 219 -11.46 -7.82 -17.36
C ASP A 219 -12.06 -7.15 -16.11
N GLY A 220 -11.23 -6.66 -15.20
CA GLY A 220 -11.71 -6.05 -13.97
C GLY A 220 -10.71 -5.18 -13.21
N LEU A 221 -11.25 -4.39 -12.31
CA LEU A 221 -10.54 -3.46 -11.44
C LEU A 221 -10.55 -3.98 -10.01
N PHE A 222 -9.36 -4.03 -9.41
CA PHE A 222 -9.19 -4.16 -7.97
C PHE A 222 -8.88 -2.78 -7.38
N LEU A 223 -9.93 -2.07 -6.93
CA LEU A 223 -9.79 -0.80 -6.25
C LEU A 223 -9.36 -1.08 -4.81
N HIS A 224 -8.14 -0.69 -4.48
CA HIS A 224 -7.49 -1.14 -3.25
C HIS A 224 -6.96 0.04 -2.42
N PRO A 225 -7.87 0.87 -1.85
CA PRO A 225 -7.50 2.02 -1.04
C PRO A 225 -6.80 1.65 0.27
N LEU A 226 -5.87 2.50 0.69
CA LEU A 226 -5.18 2.35 1.96
C LEU A 226 -6.05 2.83 3.13
N VAL A 227 -6.20 1.99 4.14
CA VAL A 227 -6.92 2.34 5.39
C VAL A 227 -6.05 2.18 6.65
N GLY A 228 -4.80 1.76 6.50
CA GLY A 228 -3.80 1.79 7.57
C GLY A 228 -3.40 3.22 7.94
N ALA A 229 -2.39 3.35 8.82
CA ALA A 229 -1.88 4.64 9.28
C ALA A 229 -1.56 5.59 8.10
N THR A 230 -2.31 6.68 8.01
CA THR A 230 -2.10 7.79 7.07
C THR A 230 -1.65 9.04 7.81
N LYS A 231 -1.23 10.08 7.08
CA LYS A 231 -0.91 11.38 7.70
C LYS A 231 -2.15 12.00 8.33
N SER A 232 -1.92 12.84 9.35
CA SER A 232 -2.97 13.51 10.12
C SER A 232 -3.82 14.50 9.33
N ASP A 233 -3.35 14.96 8.17
CA ASP A 233 -4.07 15.86 7.27
C ASP A 233 -4.86 15.14 6.16
N ASP A 234 -4.77 13.80 6.09
CA ASP A 234 -5.55 13.00 5.14
C ASP A 234 -7.03 12.89 5.58
N ILE A 235 -7.92 12.73 4.61
CA ILE A 235 -9.35 12.59 4.86
C ILE A 235 -9.61 11.25 5.58
N PRO A 236 -10.45 11.23 6.64
CA PRO A 236 -10.76 10.03 7.40
C PRO A 236 -11.16 8.84 6.51
N ALA A 237 -10.76 7.63 6.92
CA ALA A 237 -10.94 6.42 6.10
C ALA A 237 -12.42 6.10 5.82
N ASP A 238 -13.31 6.33 6.79
CA ASP A 238 -14.77 6.14 6.65
C ASP A 238 -15.36 7.06 5.58
N VAL A 239 -14.97 8.34 5.58
CA VAL A 239 -15.38 9.32 4.56
C VAL A 239 -14.86 8.91 3.18
N ARG A 240 -13.60 8.48 3.09
CA ARG A 240 -13.01 8.00 1.83
C ARG A 240 -13.73 6.75 1.30
N MET A 241 -13.98 5.78 2.17
CA MET A 241 -14.73 4.57 1.81
C MET A 241 -16.13 4.92 1.30
N ARG A 242 -16.83 5.83 1.97
CA ARG A 242 -18.13 6.31 1.51
C ARG A 242 -18.08 6.98 0.14
N CYS A 243 -17.04 7.77 -0.12
CA CYS A 243 -16.82 8.36 -1.44
C CYS A 243 -16.59 7.29 -2.53
N TYR A 244 -15.86 6.22 -2.22
CA TYR A 244 -15.65 5.12 -3.15
C TYR A 244 -16.96 4.37 -3.42
N GLU A 245 -17.75 4.05 -2.39
CA GLU A 245 -19.07 3.42 -2.54
C GLU A 245 -19.97 4.21 -3.48
N ILE A 246 -20.15 5.51 -3.22
CA ILE A 246 -21.00 6.40 -4.04
C ILE A 246 -20.53 6.41 -5.50
N LEU A 247 -19.22 6.48 -5.71
CA LEU A 247 -18.65 6.51 -7.05
C LEU A 247 -18.89 5.19 -7.79
N LEU A 248 -18.61 4.06 -7.13
CA LEU A 248 -18.75 2.74 -7.73
C LEU A 248 -20.21 2.41 -8.03
N GLU A 249 -21.13 2.71 -7.10
CA GLU A 249 -22.56 2.45 -7.27
C GLU A 249 -23.16 3.19 -8.46
N ARG A 250 -22.73 4.43 -8.71
CA ARG A 250 -23.36 5.30 -9.71
C ARG A 250 -22.66 5.33 -11.06
N TYR A 251 -21.35 5.07 -11.09
CA TYR A 251 -20.52 5.38 -12.27
C TYR A 251 -19.66 4.23 -12.77
N PHE A 252 -19.68 3.06 -12.11
CA PHE A 252 -18.95 1.88 -12.54
C PHE A 252 -19.88 0.66 -12.73
N PRO A 253 -19.57 -0.23 -13.67
CA PRO A 253 -20.28 -1.50 -13.78
C PRO A 253 -19.91 -2.41 -12.59
N HIS A 254 -20.90 -2.78 -11.77
CA HIS A 254 -20.70 -3.59 -10.56
C HIS A 254 -19.94 -4.90 -10.81
N GLU A 255 -20.16 -5.55 -11.96
CA GLU A 255 -19.50 -6.82 -12.31
C GLU A 255 -18.05 -6.69 -12.77
N ARG A 256 -17.50 -5.47 -12.80
CA ARG A 256 -16.12 -5.18 -13.25
C ARG A 256 -15.24 -4.61 -12.15
N VAL A 257 -15.75 -4.43 -10.94
CA VAL A 257 -14.99 -3.80 -9.85
C VAL A 257 -15.10 -4.59 -8.56
N ILE A 258 -13.97 -4.79 -7.90
CA ILE A 258 -13.89 -5.23 -6.51
C ILE A 258 -13.24 -4.11 -5.70
N LEU A 259 -13.90 -3.69 -4.63
CA LEU A 259 -13.38 -2.76 -3.63
C LEU A 259 -12.87 -3.55 -2.42
N ALA A 260 -11.60 -3.39 -2.07
CA ALA A 260 -10.99 -4.00 -0.92
C ALA A 260 -10.12 -2.99 -0.17
N ILE A 261 -9.95 -3.13 1.13
CA ILE A 261 -9.01 -2.30 1.88
C ILE A 261 -7.59 -2.86 1.80
N ASN A 262 -6.61 -1.96 1.70
CA ASN A 262 -5.19 -2.28 1.84
C ASN A 262 -4.75 -1.95 3.27
N PRO A 263 -4.35 -2.95 4.09
CA PRO A 263 -3.93 -2.72 5.46
C PRO A 263 -2.52 -2.11 5.57
N ALA A 264 -1.80 -1.93 4.47
CA ALA A 264 -0.44 -1.40 4.45
C ALA A 264 -0.33 0.00 5.07
N ALA A 265 0.82 0.28 5.69
CA ALA A 265 1.23 1.62 6.07
C ALA A 265 2.01 2.30 4.92
N MET A 266 1.75 3.57 4.64
CA MET A 266 2.51 4.33 3.63
C MET A 266 3.92 4.64 4.13
N ARG A 267 4.90 4.57 3.23
CA ARG A 267 6.29 5.00 3.46
C ARG A 267 6.55 6.40 2.89
N TYR A 268 5.72 6.82 1.95
CA TYR A 268 5.92 8.02 1.13
C TYR A 268 7.24 7.98 0.35
N ALA A 269 7.70 6.77 -0.04
CA ALA A 269 8.96 6.55 -0.74
C ALA A 269 8.82 6.64 -2.27
N GLY A 270 7.78 7.34 -2.74
CA GLY A 270 7.53 7.70 -4.14
C GLY A 270 7.83 6.56 -5.12
N PRO A 271 8.90 6.67 -5.93
CA PRO A 271 9.25 5.66 -6.93
C PRO A 271 9.42 4.25 -6.38
N ARG A 272 10.20 4.06 -5.31
CA ARG A 272 10.39 2.71 -4.75
C ARG A 272 9.11 2.14 -4.19
N GLU A 273 8.25 2.98 -3.63
CA GLU A 273 6.95 2.55 -3.14
C GLU A 273 5.97 2.20 -4.28
N ALA A 274 6.15 2.74 -5.50
CA ALA A 274 5.37 2.32 -6.66
C ALA A 274 5.68 0.87 -7.07
N ILE A 275 6.95 0.47 -7.08
CA ILE A 275 7.37 -0.92 -7.28
C ILE A 275 6.79 -1.82 -6.19
N PHE A 276 6.95 -1.41 -4.93
CA PHE A 276 6.43 -2.14 -3.77
C PHE A 276 4.91 -2.34 -3.87
N HIS A 277 4.16 -1.28 -4.18
CA HIS A 277 2.72 -1.38 -4.40
C HIS A 277 2.37 -2.33 -5.54
N ALA A 278 3.10 -2.32 -6.66
CA ALA A 278 2.85 -3.25 -7.75
C ALA A 278 3.07 -4.70 -7.32
N LEU A 279 4.13 -5.00 -6.59
CA LEU A 279 4.43 -6.34 -6.07
C LEU A 279 3.37 -6.82 -5.06
N VAL A 280 2.91 -5.94 -4.17
CA VAL A 280 1.76 -6.25 -3.30
C VAL A 280 0.54 -6.60 -4.16
N ARG A 281 0.21 -5.82 -5.18
CA ARG A 281 -0.95 -6.11 -6.05
C ARG A 281 -0.80 -7.39 -6.85
N LYS A 282 0.42 -7.72 -7.26
CA LYS A 282 0.75 -9.04 -7.84
C LYS A 282 0.40 -10.15 -6.87
N ASN A 283 0.74 -10.02 -5.59
CA ASN A 283 0.39 -11.03 -4.57
C ASN A 283 -1.13 -11.17 -4.37
N TYR A 284 -1.90 -10.09 -4.50
CA TYR A 284 -3.36 -10.12 -4.53
C TYR A 284 -3.96 -10.67 -5.84
N GLY A 285 -3.15 -10.94 -6.87
CA GLY A 285 -3.59 -11.53 -8.14
C GLY A 285 -3.82 -10.51 -9.27
N CYS A 286 -3.43 -9.25 -9.09
CA CYS A 286 -3.50 -8.26 -10.17
C CYS A 286 -2.42 -8.53 -11.22
N THR A 287 -2.81 -8.58 -12.49
CA THR A 287 -1.91 -8.69 -13.64
C THR A 287 -1.30 -7.36 -14.08
N HIS A 288 -2.00 -6.26 -13.76
CA HIS A 288 -1.63 -4.90 -14.14
C HIS A 288 -1.71 -3.98 -12.92
N PHE A 289 -0.97 -2.87 -12.95
CA PHE A 289 -1.00 -1.88 -11.89
C PHE A 289 -0.97 -0.46 -12.45
N ILE A 290 -1.94 0.37 -12.07
CA ILE A 290 -1.97 1.78 -12.49
C ILE A 290 -0.91 2.56 -11.73
N VAL A 291 -0.11 3.31 -12.48
CA VAL A 291 0.87 4.26 -11.93
C VAL A 291 0.59 5.62 -12.54
N GLY A 292 0.09 6.54 -11.70
CA GLY A 292 -0.21 7.91 -12.09
C GLY A 292 1.00 8.83 -11.98
N ARG A 293 0.73 10.14 -12.08
CA ARG A 293 1.67 11.21 -11.69
C ARG A 293 1.93 11.13 -10.18
N ASP A 294 3.19 11.36 -9.78
CA ASP A 294 3.60 11.56 -8.37
C ASP A 294 3.11 10.44 -7.44
N HIS A 295 3.16 9.20 -7.95
CA HIS A 295 2.64 8.02 -7.24
C HIS A 295 3.41 7.82 -5.94
N ALA A 296 2.68 7.70 -4.83
CA ALA A 296 3.24 7.57 -3.48
C ALA A 296 4.20 8.71 -3.05
N GLY A 297 4.21 9.83 -3.77
CA GLY A 297 5.02 11.00 -3.43
C GLY A 297 4.47 11.82 -2.26
N VAL A 298 5.34 12.72 -1.80
CA VAL A 298 5.08 13.70 -0.74
C VAL A 298 5.83 14.99 -1.09
N GLY A 299 5.17 16.14 -0.95
CA GLY A 299 5.77 17.43 -1.24
C GLY A 299 6.35 17.47 -2.66
N ASP A 300 7.56 18.00 -2.77
CA ASP A 300 8.32 18.06 -4.03
C ASP A 300 9.59 17.19 -3.99
N TYR A 301 9.59 16.13 -3.16
CA TYR A 301 10.76 15.25 -2.97
C TYR A 301 11.06 14.36 -4.18
N TYR A 302 10.10 14.17 -5.10
CA TYR A 302 10.23 13.30 -6.26
C TYR A 302 9.78 14.00 -7.53
N GLY A 303 10.39 13.63 -8.66
CA GLY A 303 9.94 14.09 -9.97
C GLY A 303 8.55 13.59 -10.30
N THR A 304 7.82 14.39 -11.09
CA THR A 304 6.41 14.15 -11.47
C THR A 304 6.14 12.73 -12.02
N TYR A 305 7.11 12.13 -12.71
CA TYR A 305 6.98 10.81 -13.33
C TYR A 305 8.06 9.81 -12.88
N ASP A 306 8.84 10.12 -11.85
CA ASP A 306 9.92 9.24 -11.37
C ASP A 306 9.37 7.86 -10.98
N ALA A 307 8.15 7.83 -10.44
CA ALA A 307 7.48 6.58 -10.06
C ALA A 307 7.05 5.73 -11.27
N GLN A 308 7.03 6.30 -12.47
CA GLN A 308 6.80 5.58 -13.71
C GLN A 308 8.14 5.12 -14.33
N TYR A 309 9.17 5.96 -14.28
CA TYR A 309 10.48 5.66 -14.86
C TYR A 309 11.22 4.56 -14.10
N ILE A 310 11.04 4.44 -12.78
CA ILE A 310 11.69 3.40 -11.98
C ILE A 310 11.33 1.97 -12.41
N PHE A 311 10.18 1.76 -13.06
CA PHE A 311 9.84 0.45 -13.63
C PHE A 311 10.77 0.04 -14.78
N ASP A 312 11.43 1.01 -15.42
CA ASP A 312 12.36 0.77 -16.53
C ASP A 312 13.79 0.45 -16.02
N GLU A 313 14.02 0.49 -14.70
CA GLU A 313 15.26 0.03 -14.05
C GLU A 313 15.30 -1.49 -13.86
N PHE A 314 14.17 -2.18 -14.07
CA PHE A 314 14.04 -3.64 -13.98
C PHE A 314 14.05 -4.28 -15.37
N GLU A 315 14.51 -5.52 -15.45
CA GLU A 315 14.47 -6.30 -16.69
C GLU A 315 13.03 -6.59 -17.12
N SER A 316 12.84 -6.79 -18.42
CA SER A 316 11.52 -7.06 -18.98
C SER A 316 10.94 -8.34 -18.37
N GLY A 317 9.78 -8.22 -17.71
CA GLY A 317 9.09 -9.34 -17.07
C GLY A 317 9.59 -9.69 -15.66
N GLU A 318 10.65 -9.04 -15.17
CA GLU A 318 11.27 -9.34 -13.87
C GLU A 318 10.30 -9.14 -12.69
N LEU A 319 9.57 -8.02 -12.68
CA LEU A 319 8.51 -7.75 -11.71
C LEU A 319 7.34 -8.74 -11.86
N GLY A 320 7.12 -9.22 -13.09
CA GLY A 320 6.04 -10.12 -13.47
C GLY A 320 4.64 -9.51 -13.36
N ILE A 321 4.51 -8.20 -13.16
CA ILE A 321 3.25 -7.43 -13.20
C ILE A 321 3.43 -6.24 -14.13
N GLN A 322 2.44 -5.95 -14.96
CA GLN A 322 2.54 -4.91 -15.99
C GLN A 322 2.12 -3.54 -15.46
N PRO A 323 3.02 -2.53 -15.41
CA PRO A 323 2.61 -1.17 -15.08
C PRO A 323 1.77 -0.56 -16.22
N MET A 324 0.72 0.17 -15.86
CA MET A 324 -0.08 1.03 -16.72
C MET A 324 0.20 2.49 -16.35
N LYS A 325 1.09 3.12 -17.11
CA LYS A 325 1.60 4.48 -16.85
C LYS A 325 0.65 5.52 -17.44
N PHE A 326 0.03 6.34 -16.59
CA PHE A 326 -0.89 7.40 -17.01
C PHE A 326 -0.28 8.79 -16.79
N GLU A 327 -0.45 9.67 -17.78
CA GLU A 327 -0.11 11.09 -17.64
C GLU A 327 -1.11 11.82 -16.73
N HIS A 328 -0.78 13.06 -16.39
CA HIS A 328 -1.67 13.93 -15.63
C HIS A 328 -2.98 14.18 -16.41
N ALA A 329 -4.07 13.57 -15.94
CA ALA A 329 -5.40 13.78 -16.49
C ALA A 329 -6.06 15.05 -15.95
N PHE A 330 -6.74 15.78 -16.83
CA PHE A 330 -7.45 17.03 -16.53
C PHE A 330 -8.75 17.11 -17.33
N TYR A 331 -9.71 17.91 -16.87
CA TYR A 331 -10.86 18.24 -17.68
C TYR A 331 -10.49 19.35 -18.66
N CYS A 332 -10.65 19.07 -19.96
CA CYS A 332 -10.34 20.00 -21.02
C CYS A 332 -11.61 20.77 -21.41
N LYS A 333 -11.62 22.10 -21.23
CA LYS A 333 -12.75 22.96 -21.62
C LYS A 333 -12.97 22.98 -23.12
N ARG A 334 -11.89 22.83 -23.91
CA ARG A 334 -11.95 22.82 -25.38
C ARG A 334 -12.67 21.58 -25.92
N THR A 335 -12.39 20.40 -25.36
CA THR A 335 -13.01 19.14 -25.81
C THR A 335 -14.23 18.74 -25.00
N GLY A 336 -14.50 19.41 -23.88
CA GLY A 336 -15.64 19.11 -23.00
C GLY A 336 -15.52 17.76 -22.28
N GLN A 337 -14.31 17.23 -22.11
CA GLN A 337 -14.08 15.91 -21.53
C GLN A 337 -12.77 15.79 -20.77
N MET A 338 -12.61 14.68 -20.04
CA MET A 338 -11.34 14.30 -19.44
C MET A 338 -10.34 13.92 -20.53
N ALA A 339 -9.11 14.39 -20.39
CA ALA A 339 -8.02 14.12 -21.32
C ALA A 339 -6.68 14.15 -20.60
N THR A 340 -5.63 13.84 -21.35
CA THR A 340 -4.22 14.05 -20.94
C THR A 340 -3.53 14.91 -22.01
N THR A 341 -2.27 15.27 -21.79
CA THR A 341 -1.45 15.93 -22.82
C THR A 341 -1.25 15.09 -24.08
N LYS A 342 -1.41 13.75 -24.01
CA LYS A 342 -1.42 12.87 -25.20
C LYS A 342 -2.67 13.00 -26.06
N THR A 343 -3.81 13.41 -25.49
CA THR A 343 -5.12 13.30 -26.15
C THR A 343 -5.85 14.62 -26.31
N SER A 344 -5.30 15.72 -25.77
CA SER A 344 -5.87 17.06 -25.93
C SER A 344 -4.81 18.09 -26.32
N PRO A 345 -5.08 18.93 -27.34
CA PRO A 345 -4.21 20.04 -27.73
C PRO A 345 -4.48 21.32 -26.91
N SER A 346 -5.20 21.23 -25.79
CA SER A 346 -5.56 22.42 -24.99
C SER A 346 -4.37 23.03 -24.28
N GLU A 347 -4.34 24.35 -24.22
CA GLU A 347 -3.38 25.12 -23.42
C GLU A 347 -3.72 25.06 -21.92
N PRO A 348 -2.78 25.36 -21.00
CA PRO A 348 -3.01 25.26 -19.55
C PRO A 348 -4.26 26.00 -19.04
N GLU A 349 -4.62 27.15 -19.61
CA GLU A 349 -5.76 27.99 -19.19
C GLU A 349 -7.13 27.34 -19.53
N GLU A 350 -7.11 26.45 -20.52
CA GLU A 350 -8.26 25.67 -20.97
C GLU A 350 -8.42 24.36 -20.18
N ARG A 351 -7.58 24.11 -19.18
CA ARG A 351 -7.63 22.92 -18.32
C ARG A 351 -8.24 23.28 -16.97
N VAL A 352 -9.17 22.47 -16.49
CA VAL A 352 -9.67 22.59 -15.11
C VAL A 352 -8.75 21.78 -14.22
N HIS A 353 -8.00 22.48 -13.37
CA HIS A 353 -7.12 21.89 -12.36
C HIS A 353 -7.33 22.60 -11.03
N LEU A 354 -7.53 21.84 -9.97
CA LEU A 354 -7.64 22.34 -8.59
C LEU A 354 -6.62 21.63 -7.72
N SER A 355 -5.81 22.39 -6.99
CA SER A 355 -4.91 21.83 -5.99
C SER A 355 -5.72 21.25 -4.81
N GLY A 356 -5.18 20.25 -4.13
CA GLY A 356 -5.82 19.68 -2.94
C GLY A 356 -6.10 20.72 -1.86
N THR A 357 -5.22 21.71 -1.68
CA THR A 357 -5.44 22.84 -0.77
C THR A 357 -6.66 23.66 -1.15
N LYS A 358 -6.79 24.04 -2.43
CA LYS A 358 -7.95 24.79 -2.91
C LYS A 358 -9.26 24.00 -2.76
N VAL A 359 -9.23 22.69 -3.05
CA VAL A 359 -10.40 21.82 -2.84
C VAL A 359 -10.81 21.78 -1.37
N ARG A 360 -9.86 21.61 -0.44
CA ARG A 360 -10.14 21.63 1.00
C ARG A 360 -10.71 22.96 1.48
N GLU A 361 -10.18 24.08 1.00
CA GLU A 361 -10.70 25.42 1.32
C GLU A 361 -12.15 25.58 0.85
N MET A 362 -12.47 25.18 -0.39
CA MET A 362 -13.83 25.21 -0.92
C MET A 362 -14.78 24.37 -0.04
N LEU A 363 -14.42 23.12 0.23
CA LEU A 363 -15.26 22.20 1.01
C LEU A 363 -15.49 22.69 2.45
N ARG A 364 -14.49 23.29 3.10
CA ARG A 364 -14.64 23.91 4.44
C ARG A 364 -15.59 25.10 4.45
N ARG A 365 -15.68 25.84 3.33
CA ARG A 365 -16.66 26.93 3.16
C ARG A 365 -18.05 26.44 2.75
N GLY A 366 -18.24 25.12 2.58
CA GLY A 366 -19.47 24.54 2.04
C GLY A 366 -19.64 24.73 0.53
N GLU A 367 -18.60 25.15 -0.17
CA GLU A 367 -18.59 25.25 -1.62
C GLU A 367 -18.17 23.91 -2.23
N LEU A 368 -18.95 23.43 -3.20
CA LEU A 368 -18.64 22.19 -3.89
C LEU A 368 -17.64 22.45 -5.03
N PRO A 369 -16.61 21.60 -5.21
CA PRO A 369 -15.82 21.59 -6.43
C PRO A 369 -16.72 21.42 -7.67
N PRO A 370 -16.32 21.98 -8.82
CA PRO A 370 -17.11 21.90 -10.05
C PRO A 370 -17.26 20.44 -10.51
N PRO A 371 -18.37 20.07 -11.20
CA PRO A 371 -18.61 18.73 -11.72
C PRO A 371 -17.51 18.19 -12.66
N GLU A 372 -16.80 19.10 -13.33
CA GLU A 372 -15.63 18.82 -14.17
C GLU A 372 -14.47 18.24 -13.36
N PHE A 373 -14.37 18.59 -12.08
CA PHE A 373 -13.33 18.12 -11.16
C PHE A 373 -13.77 16.92 -10.35
N SER A 374 -14.94 16.96 -9.70
CA SER A 374 -15.45 15.87 -8.86
C SER A 374 -16.94 15.61 -9.14
N ARG A 375 -17.38 14.36 -9.00
CA ARG A 375 -18.81 14.04 -9.10
C ARG A 375 -19.57 14.77 -8.00
N PRO A 376 -20.72 15.41 -8.28
CA PRO A 376 -21.45 16.22 -7.30
C PRO A 376 -21.75 15.47 -5.99
N GLU A 377 -22.07 14.19 -6.06
CA GLU A 377 -22.40 13.35 -4.91
C GLU A 377 -21.19 13.04 -4.05
N VAL A 378 -20.04 12.81 -4.68
CA VAL A 378 -18.76 12.64 -3.97
C VAL A 378 -18.35 13.96 -3.32
N ALA A 379 -18.48 15.08 -4.04
CA ALA A 379 -18.21 16.41 -3.50
C ALA A 379 -19.10 16.76 -2.30
N ALA A 380 -20.40 16.45 -2.37
CA ALA A 380 -21.34 16.69 -1.30
C ALA A 380 -21.00 15.88 -0.03
N GLU A 381 -20.61 14.62 -0.20
CA GLU A 381 -20.18 13.78 0.93
C GLU A 381 -18.92 14.33 1.61
N LEU A 382 -17.94 14.77 0.81
CA LEU A 382 -16.73 15.40 1.33
C LEU A 382 -17.03 16.71 2.06
N ALA A 383 -17.92 17.56 1.53
CA ALA A 383 -18.31 18.81 2.16
C ALA A 383 -19.02 18.56 3.49
N ARG A 384 -19.96 17.62 3.52
CA ARG A 384 -20.68 17.20 4.73
C ARG A 384 -19.70 16.77 5.82
N ALA A 385 -18.74 15.90 5.48
CA ALA A 385 -17.74 15.42 6.43
C ALA A 385 -16.86 16.56 6.98
N MET A 386 -16.38 17.45 6.10
CA MET A 386 -15.49 18.55 6.50
C MET A 386 -16.17 19.64 7.32
N GLN A 387 -17.49 19.84 7.17
CA GLN A 387 -18.24 20.79 7.99
C GLN A 387 -18.51 20.26 9.40
N ILE A 388 -18.76 18.96 9.55
CA ILE A 388 -18.97 18.33 10.87
C ILE A 388 -17.70 18.43 11.73
N THR A 389 -16.51 18.33 11.12
CA THR A 389 -15.23 18.43 11.85
C THR A 389 -14.91 19.84 12.38
N VAL A 390 -15.57 20.88 11.86
CA VAL A 390 -15.40 22.28 12.34
C VAL A 390 -16.39 22.61 13.48
N GLY A 391 -17.34 21.71 13.76
CA GLY A 391 -18.41 21.90 14.75
C GLY A 391 -18.17 21.27 16.12
N VAL A 392 -16.94 20.92 16.49
CA VAL A 392 -16.58 20.38 17.82
C VAL A 392 -15.59 21.28 18.53
#